data_AF-A0A3A1WJC6-F1
#
_entry.id   AF-A0A3A1WJC6-F1
#
_cell.length_a   1.000
_cell.length_b   1.000
_cell.length_c   1.000
_cell.angle_alpha   90.00
_cell.angle_beta   90.00
_cell.angle_gamma   90.00
#
_symmetry.space_group_name_H-M   'P 1'
#
loop_
_entity.id
_entity.type
_entity.pdbx_description
1 polymer ?
#
loop_
_entity_poly.entity_id
_entity_poly.type
_entity_poly.pdbx_seq_one_letter_code
_entity_poly.pdbx_strand_id
1 'polypeptide(L)'
;MPTAHRQIADAARAAWDHATTLILAARIDGTSRADLDAIADYADEQRDRWLRADCQARREQDRSPDPLTVLSALDYGINDPFGEPGDGR
;
A
#
# COMPACT_ATOMS: atom_id res chain seq x y z
N MET A 1 -5.52 -8.36 8.37
CA MET A 1 -4.33 -7.52 8.66
C MET A 1 -4.16 -6.54 7.51
N PRO A 2 -3.93 -5.23 7.75
CA PRO A 2 -3.66 -4.29 6.68
C PRO A 2 -2.39 -4.69 5.92
N THR A 3 -2.37 -4.51 4.59
CA THR A 3 -1.18 -4.82 3.79
C THR A 3 -0.04 -3.84 4.14
N ALA A 4 1.20 -4.25 3.90
CA ALA A 4 2.37 -3.38 4.14
C ALA A 4 2.25 -2.06 3.35
N HIS A 5 1.75 -2.11 2.11
CA HIS A 5 1.52 -0.90 1.31
C HIS A 5 0.45 0.01 1.92
N ARG A 6 -0.57 -0.55 2.56
CA ARG A 6 -1.58 0.26 3.28
C ARG A 6 -0.97 0.97 4.49
N GLN A 7 -0.14 0.26 5.27
CA GLN A 7 0.56 0.86 6.41
C GLN A 7 1.54 1.97 5.96
N ILE A 8 2.25 1.77 4.86
CA ILE A 8 3.14 2.79 4.28
C ILE A 8 2.33 4.00 3.79
N ALA A 9 1.18 3.77 3.14
CA ALA A 9 0.30 4.83 2.68
C ALA A 9 -0.22 5.69 3.85
N ASP A 10 -0.68 5.05 4.92
CA ASP A 10 -1.18 5.74 6.12
C ASP A 10 -0.08 6.57 6.81
N ALA A 11 1.13 6.00 6.95
CA ALA A 11 2.27 6.69 7.53
C ALA A 11 2.74 7.89 6.69
N ALA A 12 2.84 7.71 5.37
CA ALA A 12 3.23 8.78 4.45
C ALA A 12 2.20 9.91 4.43
N ARG A 13 0.91 9.57 4.50
CA ARG A 13 -0.17 10.56 4.62
C ARG A 13 -0.04 11.38 5.91
N ALA A 14 0.15 10.71 7.06
CA ALA A 14 0.32 11.40 8.33
C ALA A 14 1.56 12.32 8.33
N ALA A 15 2.66 11.88 7.71
CA ALA A 15 3.86 12.69 7.56
C ALA A 15 3.64 13.91 6.65
N TRP A 16 2.88 13.76 5.56
CA TRP A 16 2.50 14.87 4.68
C TRP A 16 1.61 15.89 5.40
N ASP A 17 0.59 15.45 6.13
CA ASP A 17 -0.30 16.33 6.90
C ASP A 17 0.49 17.12 7.97
N HIS A 18 1.43 16.47 8.65
CA HIS A 18 2.31 17.11 9.62
C HIS A 18 3.25 18.13 8.96
N ALA A 19 3.90 17.77 7.86
CA ALA A 19 4.79 18.68 7.14
C ALA A 19 4.05 19.94 6.64
N THR A 20 2.84 19.77 6.12
CA THR A 20 1.98 20.89 5.68
C THR A 20 1.62 21.81 6.85
N THR A 21 1.37 21.24 8.03
CA THR A 21 1.15 22.01 9.26
C THR A 21 2.40 22.79 9.68
N LEU A 22 3.58 22.18 9.60
CA LEU A 22 4.85 22.87 9.88
C LEU A 22 5.11 24.04 8.93
N ILE A 23 4.79 23.92 7.64
CA ILE A 23 4.91 25.04 6.68
C ILE A 23 4.04 26.23 7.12
N LEU A 24 2.81 25.96 7.57
CA LEU A 24 1.91 27.01 8.05
C LEU A 24 2.44 27.69 9.30
N ALA A 25 2.92 26.92 10.29
CA ALA A 25 3.52 27.45 11.50
C ALA A 25 4.79 28.25 11.21
N ALA A 26 5.70 27.71 10.40
CA ALA A 26 6.96 28.33 10.03
C ALA A 26 6.79 29.68 9.32
N ARG A 27 5.72 29.83 8.53
CA ARG A 27 5.36 31.11 7.90
C ARG A 27 4.91 32.17 8.91
N ILE A 28 4.24 31.77 9.99
CA ILE A 28 3.83 32.67 11.08
C ILE A 28 5.06 33.10 11.89
N ASP A 29 5.95 32.16 12.17
CA ASP A 29 7.16 32.39 12.97
C ASP A 29 8.26 33.16 12.21
N GLY A 30 8.06 33.47 10.92
CA GLY A 30 9.02 34.20 10.12
C GLY A 30 10.29 33.39 9.79
N THR A 31 10.13 32.07 9.64
CA THR A 31 11.24 31.15 9.34
C THR A 31 11.89 31.50 8.00
N SER A 32 13.18 31.20 7.85
CA SER A 32 13.92 31.47 6.64
C SER A 32 13.29 30.78 5.42
N ARG A 33 13.44 31.40 4.25
CA ARG A 33 12.94 30.84 2.99
C ARG A 33 13.54 29.46 2.69
N ALA A 34 14.82 29.26 3.00
CA ALA A 34 15.51 28.00 2.75
C ALA A 34 14.90 26.85 3.58
N ASP A 35 14.54 27.12 4.84
CA ASP A 35 13.89 26.12 5.68
C ASP A 35 12.46 25.83 5.20
N LEU A 36 11.73 26.86 4.76
CA LEU A 36 10.40 26.67 4.16
C LEU A 36 10.47 25.81 2.89
N ASP A 37 11.46 26.05 2.04
CA ASP A 37 11.68 25.26 0.82
C ASP A 37 12.03 23.80 1.19
N ALA A 38 12.89 23.58 2.20
CA ALA A 38 13.22 22.24 2.67
C ALA A 38 12.02 21.46 3.24
N ILE A 39 11.13 22.13 4.00
CA ILE A 39 9.91 21.49 4.51
C ILE A 39 8.95 21.19 3.35
N ALA A 40 8.86 22.08 2.36
CA ALA A 40 8.03 21.87 1.17
C ALA A 40 8.51 20.66 0.35
N ASP A 41 9.82 20.54 0.12
CA ASP A 41 10.43 19.39 -0.58
C ASP A 41 10.12 18.08 0.15
N TYR A 42 10.26 18.07 1.48
CA TYR A 42 9.89 16.91 2.29
C TYR A 42 8.40 16.56 2.19
N ALA A 43 7.52 17.58 2.23
CA ALA A 43 6.07 17.37 2.11
C ALA A 43 5.68 16.76 0.76
N ASP A 44 6.27 17.26 -0.34
CA ASP A 44 6.05 16.71 -1.68
C ASP A 44 6.54 15.27 -1.80
N GLU A 45 7.70 14.93 -1.22
CA GLU A 45 8.20 13.55 -1.20
C GLU A 45 7.24 12.60 -0.47
N GLN A 46 6.70 13.02 0.69
CA GLN A 46 5.74 12.21 1.43
C GLN A 46 4.42 12.05 0.69
N ARG A 47 3.93 13.11 0.01
CA ARG A 47 2.75 13.02 -0.86
C ARG A 47 2.95 11.98 -1.96
N ASP A 48 4.08 12.03 -2.66
CA ASP A 48 4.36 11.11 -3.76
C ASP A 48 4.58 9.67 -3.27
N ARG A 49 5.14 9.50 -2.07
CA ARG A 49 5.23 8.19 -1.41
C ARG A 49 3.86 7.63 -1.05
N TRP A 50 2.98 8.46 -0.49
CA TRP A 50 1.61 8.08 -0.17
C TRP A 50 0.85 7.64 -1.43
N LEU A 51 0.86 8.44 -2.50
CA LEU A 51 0.14 8.12 -3.74
C LEU A 51 0.61 6.80 -4.36
N ARG A 52 1.93 6.54 -4.36
CA ARG A 52 2.49 5.28 -4.87
C ARG A 52 2.07 4.09 -4.01
N ALA A 53 2.13 4.22 -2.69
CA ALA A 53 1.75 3.15 -1.76
C ALA A 53 0.24 2.85 -1.81
N ASP A 54 -0.61 3.89 -1.90
CA ASP A 54 -2.06 3.74 -2.02
C ASP A 54 -2.44 3.05 -3.34
N CYS A 55 -1.85 3.45 -4.46
CA CYS A 55 -2.02 2.76 -5.74
C CYS A 55 -1.63 1.28 -5.68
N GLN A 56 -0.53 0.95 -5.01
CA GLN A 56 -0.09 -0.44 -4.87
C GLN A 56 -1.00 -1.24 -3.93
N ALA A 57 -1.44 -0.64 -2.82
CA ALA A 57 -2.39 -1.25 -1.90
C ALA A 57 -3.72 -1.60 -2.57
N ARG A 58 -4.23 -0.72 -3.45
CA ARG A 58 -5.43 -0.98 -4.26
C ARG A 58 -5.24 -2.15 -5.21
N ARG A 59 -4.11 -2.20 -5.92
CA ARG A 59 -3.79 -3.33 -6.82
C ARG A 59 -3.68 -4.65 -6.06
N GLU A 60 -3.12 -4.66 -4.85
CA GLU A 60 -3.07 -5.85 -4.00
C GLU A 60 -4.46 -6.30 -3.57
N GLN A 61 -5.34 -5.35 -3.25
CA GLN A 61 -6.72 -5.63 -2.89
C GLN A 61 -7.50 -6.22 -4.08
N ASP A 62 -7.32 -5.66 -5.28
CA ASP A 62 -7.94 -6.17 -6.52
C ASP A 62 -7.39 -7.53 -6.96
N ARG A 63 -6.14 -7.84 -6.62
CA ARG A 63 -5.47 -9.11 -6.97
C ARG A 63 -5.71 -10.22 -5.94
N SER A 64 -6.25 -9.87 -4.77
CA SER A 64 -6.57 -10.86 -3.75
C SER A 64 -7.74 -11.71 -4.26
N PRO A 65 -7.55 -13.02 -4.50
CA PRO A 65 -8.65 -13.85 -4.99
C PRO A 65 -9.79 -13.82 -3.97
N ASP A 66 -11.01 -13.66 -4.47
CA ASP A 66 -12.21 -13.76 -3.64
C ASP A 66 -12.11 -15.06 -2.83
N PRO A 67 -12.28 -15.05 -1.49
CA PRO A 67 -12.29 -16.27 -0.69
C PRO A 67 -13.25 -17.33 -1.25
N LEU A 68 -14.34 -16.94 -1.93
CA LEU A 68 -15.21 -17.87 -2.64
C LEU A 68 -14.52 -18.53 -3.84
N THR A 69 -13.69 -17.80 -4.59
CA THR A 69 -12.89 -18.34 -5.70
C THR A 69 -11.81 -19.29 -5.19
N VAL A 70 -11.17 -18.98 -4.05
CA VAL A 70 -10.19 -19.87 -3.41
C VAL A 70 -10.87 -21.14 -2.88
N LEU A 71 -12.02 -21.01 -2.24
CA LEU A 71 -12.81 -22.15 -1.76
C LEU A 71 -13.32 -23.02 -2.92
N SER A 72 -13.81 -22.43 -4.01
CA SER A 72 -14.19 -23.18 -5.21
C SER A 72 -13.01 -23.89 -5.87
N ALA A 73 -11.81 -23.31 -5.87
CA ALA A 73 -10.60 -23.97 -6.38
C ALA A 73 -10.14 -25.13 -5.48
N LEU A 74 -10.33 -25.03 -4.17
CA LEU A 74 -10.05 -26.12 -3.22
C LEU A 74 -11.09 -27.24 -3.30
N ASP A 75 -12.36 -26.91 -3.55
CA ASP A 75 -13.45 -27.87 -3.73
C ASP A 75 -13.30 -28.66 -5.05
N TYR A 76 -12.79 -28.01 -6.10
CA TYR A 76 -12.41 -28.68 -7.36
C TYR A 76 -11.23 -29.66 -7.21
N GLY A 77 -10.42 -29.57 -6.15
CA GLY A 77 -9.30 -30.48 -5.89
C GLY A 77 -9.69 -31.80 -5.20
N ILE A 78 -10.91 -31.91 -4.67
CA ILE A 78 -11.39 -33.14 -3.99
C ILE A 78 -11.95 -34.16 -4.99
N ASN A 79 -12.29 -33.73 -6.20
CA ASN A 79 -12.75 -34.59 -7.29
C ASN A 79 -11.79 -34.51 -8.50
N ASP A 80 -10.51 -34.81 -8.31
CA ASP A 80 -9.64 -35.17 -9.43
C ASP A 80 -9.84 -36.66 -9.78
N PRO A 81 -10.50 -37.02 -10.90
CA PRO A 81 -10.66 -38.40 -11.32
C PRO A 81 -9.40 -38.98 -11.98
N PHE A 82 -8.29 -38.24 -12.08
CA PHE A 82 -7.05 -38.68 -12.72
C PHE A 82 -5.93 -38.97 -11.71
N GLY A 83 -6.22 -39.81 -10.72
CA GLY A 83 -5.16 -40.59 -10.10
C GLY A 83 -4.74 -41.70 -11.07
N GLU A 84 -3.70 -41.50 -11.88
CA GLU A 84 -2.99 -42.61 -12.51
C GLU A 84 -2.00 -43.21 -11.50
N PRO A 85 -2.15 -44.47 -11.06
CA PRO A 85 -1.00 -45.25 -10.62
C PRO A 85 -0.42 -45.97 -11.84
N GLY A 86 0.82 -45.62 -12.16
CA GLY A 86 1.60 -46.24 -13.19
C GLY A 86 1.74 -47.76 -13.03
N ASP A 87 1.77 -48.40 -14.19
CA ASP A 87 2.57 -49.54 -14.62
C ASP A 87 2.94 -50.61 -13.56
N GLY A 88 2.36 -51.80 -13.71
CA GLY A 88 2.61 -52.92 -12.81
C GLY A 88 2.11 -54.26 -13.31
N ARG A 89 2.78 -54.79 -14.34
CA ARG A 89 2.77 -56.17 -14.89
C ARG A 89 1.76 -56.53 -15.96
#